data_AF-A0A840VWD7-F1
#
_entry.id   AF-A0A840VWD7-F1
#
_cell.length_a   1.000
_cell.length_b   1.000
_cell.length_c   1.000
_cell.angle_alpha   90.00
_cell.angle_beta   90.00
_cell.angle_gamma   90.00
#
_symmetry.space_group_name_H-M   'P 1'
#
loop_
_entity.id
_entity.type
_entity.pdbx_description
1 polymer ?
#
loop_
_entity_poly.entity_id
_entity_poly.type
_entity_poly.pdbx_seq_one_letter_code
_entity_poly.pdbx_strand_id
1 'polypeptide(L)'
;MSDVSAVGASGQAAGGPVPRRGGRLRTVAALVWPTLRSTRIPPLLAAGLVGVAIVIPPTVTESILPPDDHITLLRLVMACVGLGVTFALDDPAKPIAETLPVPAWLGALVRGVAVAVVGGACWAAALAVTRSGPETASLPYADLTREAAAVAAVAFLASAVGWRRSPRGIGSPLAAPTLLLGMTVVALLPASVGLLVGIGDGWNAAHDRWTYLLAAALLATVGVLTVRR
;
A
#
# COMPACT_ATOMS: atom_id res chain seq x y z
N MET A 1 -52.67 -26.78 63.67
CA MET A 1 -51.25 -26.80 63.27
C MET A 1 -51.23 -26.54 61.77
N SER A 2 -51.64 -25.36 61.31
CA SER A 2 -51.00 -24.03 61.46
C SER A 2 -49.90 -23.82 60.41
N ASP A 3 -50.22 -22.90 59.50
CA ASP A 3 -49.41 -22.12 58.55
C ASP A 3 -47.88 -22.16 58.71
N VAL A 4 -47.16 -22.22 57.57
CA VAL A 4 -46.05 -21.30 57.28
C VAL A 4 -45.99 -20.97 55.78
N SER A 5 -45.95 -19.66 55.54
CA SER A 5 -45.90 -18.92 54.28
C SER A 5 -44.57 -18.99 53.52
N ALA A 6 -44.69 -18.72 52.21
CA ALA A 6 -43.85 -17.85 51.37
C ALA A 6 -42.33 -18.02 51.31
N VAL A 7 -41.81 -18.28 50.09
CA VAL A 7 -40.69 -17.49 49.53
C VAL A 7 -40.91 -17.38 48.02
N GLY A 8 -41.20 -16.15 47.56
CA GLY A 8 -41.12 -15.79 46.15
C GLY A 8 -39.66 -15.66 45.72
N ALA A 9 -39.34 -16.17 44.54
CA ALA A 9 -38.10 -15.86 43.84
C ALA A 9 -38.48 -15.14 42.54
N SER A 10 -38.53 -13.82 42.68
CA SER A 10 -38.70 -12.81 41.66
C SER A 10 -37.78 -13.07 40.47
N GLY A 11 -38.37 -13.10 39.28
CA GLY A 11 -37.61 -12.96 38.04
C GLY A 11 -36.91 -11.60 38.01
N GLN A 12 -35.58 -11.62 38.02
CA GLN A 12 -34.78 -10.46 37.70
C GLN A 12 -33.49 -10.94 37.03
N ALA A 13 -33.63 -11.43 35.80
CA ALA A 13 -32.49 -11.63 34.90
C ALA A 13 -31.92 -10.25 34.59
N ALA A 14 -30.83 -9.96 35.29
CA ALA A 14 -30.04 -8.74 35.18
C ALA A 14 -29.74 -8.45 33.71
N GLY A 15 -30.25 -7.31 33.23
CA GLY A 15 -29.72 -6.64 32.06
C GLY A 15 -28.27 -6.29 32.34
N GLY A 16 -27.36 -7.18 31.96
CA GLY A 16 -25.93 -6.96 32.06
C GLY A 16 -25.55 -5.69 31.31
N PRO A 17 -24.66 -4.85 31.85
CA PRO A 17 -24.26 -3.61 31.19
C PRO A 17 -23.70 -3.92 29.80
N VAL A 18 -24.36 -3.38 28.78
CA VAL A 18 -23.87 -3.40 27.39
C VAL A 18 -22.46 -2.80 27.40
N PRO A 19 -21.43 -3.50 26.89
CA PRO A 19 -20.05 -3.02 26.96
C PRO A 19 -19.92 -1.66 26.28
N ARG A 20 -19.49 -0.68 27.08
CA ARG A 20 -19.25 0.73 26.71
C ARG A 20 -18.37 0.81 25.46
N ARG A 21 -18.82 1.57 24.45
CA ARG A 21 -18.12 1.89 23.18
C ARG A 21 -16.63 2.23 23.34
N GLY A 22 -16.21 2.79 24.48
CA GLY A 22 -14.81 3.12 24.78
C GLY A 22 -13.85 1.93 24.90
N GLY A 23 -14.34 0.71 25.19
CA GLY A 23 -13.50 -0.49 25.25
C GLY A 23 -12.99 -0.93 23.87
N ARG A 24 -13.83 -0.83 22.84
CA ARG A 24 -13.49 -1.27 21.47
C ARG A 24 -12.35 -0.45 20.86
N LEU A 25 -12.30 0.86 21.12
CA LEU A 25 -11.22 1.73 20.63
C LEU A 25 -9.87 1.40 21.26
N ARG A 26 -9.84 1.07 22.56
CA ARG A 26 -8.59 0.63 23.22
C ARG A 26 -8.13 -0.73 22.71
N THR A 27 -9.03 -1.66 22.45
CA THR A 27 -8.69 -2.96 21.86
C THR A 27 -8.17 -2.82 20.42
N VAL A 28 -8.79 -1.98 19.60
CA VAL A 28 -8.31 -1.69 18.23
C VAL A 28 -6.96 -0.98 18.27
N ALA A 29 -6.79 0.05 19.10
CA ALA A 29 -5.52 0.74 19.26
C ALA A 29 -4.41 -0.20 19.76
N ALA A 30 -4.74 -1.11 20.68
CA ALA A 30 -3.82 -2.13 21.18
C ALA A 30 -3.38 -3.14 20.10
N LEU A 31 -4.16 -3.33 19.03
CA LEU A 31 -3.79 -4.16 17.87
C LEU A 31 -3.03 -3.37 16.80
N VAL A 32 -3.39 -2.10 16.60
CA VAL A 32 -2.79 -1.23 15.58
C VAL A 32 -1.31 -0.98 15.88
N TRP A 33 -0.98 -0.58 17.12
CA TRP A 33 0.39 -0.19 17.46
C TRP A 33 1.43 -1.34 17.29
N PRO A 34 1.19 -2.57 17.80
CA PRO A 34 2.12 -3.68 17.57
C PRO A 34 2.24 -4.06 16.10
N THR A 35 1.14 -3.99 15.35
CA THR A 35 1.12 -4.28 13.90
C THR A 35 1.96 -3.27 13.12
N LEU A 36 1.85 -1.98 13.47
CA LEU A 36 2.68 -0.93 12.87
C LEU A 36 4.16 -1.13 13.21
N ARG A 37 4.48 -1.42 14.48
CA ARG A 37 5.86 -1.64 14.91
C ARG A 37 6.52 -2.86 14.26
N SER A 38 5.74 -3.90 13.95
CA SER A 38 6.25 -5.10 13.25
C SER A 38 6.32 -4.93 11.73
N THR A 39 5.75 -3.84 11.19
CA THR A 39 5.79 -3.56 9.76
C THR A 39 7.22 -3.22 9.35
N ARG A 40 7.73 -3.89 8.31
CA ARG A 40 9.04 -3.58 7.72
C ARG A 40 8.96 -2.29 6.90
N ILE A 41 8.93 -1.16 7.58
CA ILE A 41 9.05 0.18 6.99
C ILE A 41 10.47 0.49 6.45
N PRO A 42 11.59 -0.01 7.02
CA PRO A 42 12.93 0.37 6.55
C PRO A 42 13.20 0.13 5.06
N PRO A 43 12.81 -1.01 4.43
CA PRO A 43 12.96 -1.20 2.99
C PRO A 43 12.22 -0.15 2.15
N LEU A 44 11.01 0.24 2.57
CA LEU A 44 10.23 1.28 1.90
C LEU A 44 10.89 2.65 2.02
N LEU A 45 11.39 3.00 3.20
CA LEU A 45 12.14 4.25 3.39
C LEU A 45 13.44 4.25 2.59
N ALA A 46 14.20 3.16 2.61
CA ALA A 46 15.45 3.05 1.86
C ALA A 46 15.19 3.20 0.35
N ALA A 47 14.21 2.48 -0.18
CA ALA A 47 13.86 2.58 -1.59
C ALA A 47 13.27 3.95 -1.95
N GLY A 48 12.46 4.54 -1.07
CA GLY A 48 11.94 5.90 -1.22
C GLY A 48 13.04 6.96 -1.22
N LEU A 49 14.03 6.84 -0.33
CA LEU A 49 15.21 7.72 -0.29
C LEU A 49 16.05 7.61 -1.55
N VAL A 50 16.26 6.38 -2.06
CA VAL A 50 16.92 6.17 -3.36
C VAL A 50 16.12 6.83 -4.49
N GLY A 51 14.80 6.68 -4.49
CA GLY A 51 13.91 7.35 -5.44
C GLY A 51 14.04 8.88 -5.39
N VAL A 52 14.01 9.47 -4.20
CA VAL A 52 14.22 10.93 -4.04
C VAL A 52 15.63 11.34 -4.48
N ALA A 53 16.65 10.54 -4.17
CA ALA A 53 18.03 10.80 -4.57
C ALA A 53 18.23 10.81 -6.10
N ILE A 54 17.42 10.06 -6.86
CA ILE A 54 17.47 10.05 -8.33
C ILE A 54 17.07 11.40 -8.94
N VAL A 55 16.11 12.12 -8.33
CA VAL A 55 15.61 13.40 -8.87
C VAL A 55 16.40 14.61 -8.36
N ILE A 56 17.23 14.46 -7.34
CA ILE A 56 18.02 15.57 -6.77
C ILE A 56 19.06 16.12 -7.76
N PRO A 57 19.94 15.31 -8.41
CA PRO A 57 20.99 15.83 -9.27
C PRO A 57 20.52 16.83 -10.32
N PRO A 58 19.53 16.53 -11.20
CA PRO A 58 19.09 17.47 -12.22
C PRO A 58 18.51 18.77 -11.64
N THR A 59 17.93 18.71 -10.44
CA THR A 59 17.37 19.90 -9.76
C THR A 59 18.43 20.79 -9.14
N VAL A 60 19.53 20.22 -8.63
CA VAL A 60 20.61 20.97 -7.99
C VAL A 60 21.59 21.54 -9.02
N THR A 61 21.80 20.83 -10.14
CA THR A 61 22.68 21.28 -11.21
C THR A 61 22.01 22.24 -12.19
N GLU A 62 20.74 22.63 -11.94
CA GLU A 62 19.91 23.44 -12.84
C GLU A 62 19.99 22.96 -14.30
N SER A 63 20.08 21.64 -14.47
CA SER A 63 20.22 21.06 -15.79
C SER A 63 18.90 21.20 -16.52
N ILE A 64 18.95 21.77 -17.73
CA ILE A 64 17.79 21.87 -18.61
C ILE A 64 17.56 20.45 -19.16
N LEU A 65 16.66 19.71 -18.54
CA LEU A 65 16.21 18.42 -19.06
C LEU A 65 14.88 18.61 -19.81
N PRO A 66 14.70 17.93 -20.95
CA PRO A 66 13.40 17.80 -21.58
C PRO A 66 12.33 17.29 -20.60
N PRO A 67 11.06 17.71 -20.74
CA PRO A 67 9.96 17.25 -19.89
C PRO A 67 9.80 15.72 -19.82
N ASP A 68 10.05 15.02 -20.92
CA ASP A 68 9.96 13.55 -20.99
C ASP A 68 11.03 12.85 -20.15
N ASP A 69 12.20 13.47 -19.96
CA ASP A 69 13.25 12.92 -19.11
C ASP A 69 12.86 13.05 -17.63
N HIS A 70 12.25 14.18 -17.25
CA HIS A 70 11.68 14.34 -15.91
C HIS A 70 10.58 13.31 -15.61
N ILE A 71 9.73 13.01 -16.60
CA ILE A 71 8.74 11.93 -16.48
C ILE A 71 9.42 10.58 -16.28
N THR A 72 10.48 10.30 -17.04
CA THR A 72 11.23 9.04 -16.91
C THR A 72 11.87 8.91 -15.53
N LEU A 73 12.44 9.99 -14.99
CA LEU A 73 12.98 10.01 -13.63
C LEU A 73 11.88 9.76 -12.58
N LEU A 74 10.73 10.40 -12.70
CA LEU A 74 9.59 10.17 -11.79
C LEU A 74 9.04 8.74 -11.90
N ARG A 75 9.05 8.14 -13.09
CA ARG A 75 8.71 6.71 -13.28
C ARG A 75 9.72 5.79 -12.60
N LEU A 76 11.00 6.16 -12.57
CA LEU A 76 12.02 5.43 -11.82
C LEU A 76 11.80 5.56 -10.31
N VAL A 77 11.45 6.76 -9.81
CA VAL A 77 11.05 6.97 -8.40
C VAL A 77 9.86 6.08 -8.04
N MET A 78 8.83 6.04 -8.90
CA MET A 78 7.67 5.17 -8.74
C MET A 78 8.10 3.70 -8.62
N ALA A 79 9.00 3.23 -9.49
CA ALA A 79 9.49 1.85 -9.43
C ALA A 79 10.23 1.58 -8.10
N CYS A 80 11.05 2.52 -7.62
CA CYS A 80 11.72 2.40 -6.32
C CYS A 80 10.71 2.33 -5.16
N VAL A 81 9.74 3.24 -5.10
CA VAL A 81 8.70 3.23 -4.06
C VAL A 81 7.89 1.93 -4.13
N GLY A 82 7.47 1.52 -5.33
CA GLY A 82 6.78 0.25 -5.57
C GLY A 82 7.58 -0.95 -5.09
N LEU A 83 8.90 -0.99 -5.33
CA LEU A 83 9.77 -2.04 -4.83
C LEU A 83 9.74 -2.09 -3.29
N GLY A 84 9.79 -0.93 -2.63
CA GLY A 84 9.62 -0.82 -1.18
C GLY A 84 8.29 -1.40 -0.68
N VAL A 85 7.19 -1.15 -1.41
CA VAL A 85 5.85 -1.66 -1.09
C VAL A 85 5.78 -3.19 -1.13
N THR A 86 6.62 -3.87 -1.94
CA THR A 86 6.60 -5.34 -2.00
C THR A 86 6.95 -6.03 -0.68
N PHE A 87 7.65 -5.32 0.23
CA PHE A 87 8.01 -5.78 1.57
C PHE A 87 6.95 -5.46 2.64
N ALA A 88 5.84 -4.82 2.25
CA ALA A 88 4.80 -4.35 3.17
C ALA A 88 4.24 -5.43 4.11
N LEU A 89 4.10 -6.66 3.61
CA LEU A 89 3.48 -7.77 4.33
C LEU A 89 4.48 -8.79 4.87
N ASP A 90 5.79 -8.53 4.73
CA ASP A 90 6.82 -9.38 5.31
C ASP A 90 6.83 -9.25 6.82
N ASP A 91 6.19 -10.20 7.49
CA ASP A 91 6.08 -10.23 8.94
C ASP A 91 6.88 -11.40 9.53
N PRO A 92 8.05 -11.14 10.15
CA PRO A 92 8.82 -12.19 10.79
C PRO A 92 8.08 -12.83 11.98
N ALA A 93 7.06 -12.17 12.54
CA ALA A 93 6.30 -12.65 13.68
C ALA A 93 5.02 -13.42 13.28
N LYS A 94 4.77 -13.66 11.98
CA LYS A 94 3.56 -14.38 11.52
C LYS A 94 3.33 -15.72 12.24
N PRO A 95 4.34 -16.59 12.48
CA PRO A 95 4.12 -17.87 13.15
C PRO A 95 3.52 -17.75 14.55
N ILE A 96 3.77 -16.63 15.24
CA ILE A 96 3.27 -16.36 16.59
C ILE A 96 1.87 -15.71 16.50
N ALA A 97 1.67 -14.83 15.50
CA ALA A 97 0.42 -14.10 15.30
C ALA A 97 -0.75 -14.96 14.82
N GLU A 98 -0.51 -16.12 14.17
CA GLU A 98 -1.57 -17.04 13.73
C GLU A 98 -2.39 -17.64 14.88
N THR A 99 -1.89 -17.58 16.11
CA THR A 99 -2.61 -18.04 17.32
C THR A 99 -3.64 -17.03 17.82
N LEU A 100 -3.61 -15.79 17.32
CA LEU A 100 -4.52 -14.75 17.76
C LEU A 100 -5.89 -14.89 17.08
N PRO A 101 -7.01 -14.68 17.80
CA PRO A 101 -8.36 -14.74 17.25
C PRO A 101 -8.71 -13.48 16.44
N VAL A 102 -7.76 -12.93 15.68
CA VAL A 102 -7.91 -11.72 14.88
C VAL A 102 -7.89 -12.10 13.40
N PRO A 103 -8.83 -11.61 12.58
CA PRO A 103 -8.82 -11.86 11.15
C PRO A 103 -7.54 -11.34 10.51
N ALA A 104 -6.86 -12.19 9.74
CA ALA A 104 -5.57 -11.86 9.13
C ALA A 104 -5.63 -10.65 8.16
N TRP A 105 -6.81 -10.37 7.57
CA TRP A 105 -7.03 -9.21 6.71
C TRP A 105 -6.91 -7.87 7.45
N LEU A 106 -7.18 -7.83 8.75
CA LEU A 106 -7.13 -6.59 9.54
C LEU A 106 -5.67 -6.11 9.67
N GLY A 107 -4.73 -7.04 9.90
CA GLY A 107 -3.30 -6.73 9.93
C GLY A 107 -2.78 -6.25 8.57
N ALA A 108 -3.22 -6.89 7.49
CA ALA A 108 -2.89 -6.46 6.13
C ALA A 108 -3.43 -5.05 5.81
N LEU A 109 -4.63 -4.72 6.27
CA LEU A 109 -5.22 -3.38 6.11
C LEU A 109 -4.41 -2.31 6.85
N VAL A 110 -4.07 -2.55 8.12
CA VAL A 110 -3.24 -1.62 8.91
C VAL A 110 -1.88 -1.39 8.25
N ARG A 111 -1.25 -2.45 7.75
CA ARG A 111 0.03 -2.38 7.00
C ARG A 111 -0.11 -1.63 5.69
N GLY A 112 -1.18 -1.90 4.95
CA GLY A 112 -1.49 -1.21 3.69
C GLY A 112 -1.63 0.29 3.91
N VAL A 113 -2.36 0.72 4.95
CA VAL A 113 -2.49 2.14 5.30
C VAL A 113 -1.14 2.75 5.67
N ALA A 114 -0.34 2.08 6.52
CA ALA A 114 0.98 2.58 6.91
C ALA A 114 1.91 2.76 5.71
N VAL A 115 1.94 1.77 4.82
CA VAL A 115 2.74 1.77 3.59
C VAL A 115 2.26 2.84 2.61
N ALA A 116 0.95 3.04 2.49
CA ALA A 116 0.39 4.11 1.67
C ALA A 116 0.80 5.50 2.19
N VAL A 117 0.79 5.71 3.52
CA VAL A 117 1.22 6.96 4.14
C VAL A 117 2.71 7.21 3.91
N VAL A 118 3.56 6.23 4.22
CA VAL A 118 5.01 6.38 4.08
C VAL A 118 5.41 6.49 2.60
N GLY A 119 4.90 5.62 1.73
CA GLY A 119 5.16 5.66 0.30
C GLY A 119 4.63 6.94 -0.34
N GLY A 120 3.45 7.41 0.08
CA GLY A 120 2.89 8.69 -0.32
C GLY A 120 3.76 9.88 0.11
N ALA A 121 4.35 9.84 1.30
CA ALA A 121 5.30 10.86 1.76
C ALA A 121 6.59 10.86 0.92
N CYS A 122 7.15 9.68 0.60
CA CYS A 122 8.31 9.59 -0.29
C CYS A 122 8.01 10.11 -1.70
N TRP A 123 6.84 9.74 -2.26
CA TRP A 123 6.38 10.25 -3.55
C TRP A 123 6.19 11.77 -3.54
N ALA A 124 5.51 12.29 -2.52
CA ALA A 124 5.30 13.73 -2.35
C ALA A 124 6.63 14.50 -2.23
N ALA A 125 7.63 13.93 -1.54
CA ALA A 125 8.97 14.52 -1.47
C ALA A 125 9.64 14.58 -2.85
N ALA A 126 9.57 13.51 -3.65
CA ALA A 126 10.11 13.51 -5.01
C ALA A 126 9.40 14.51 -5.93
N LEU A 127 8.07 14.65 -5.80
CA LEU A 127 7.32 15.67 -6.51
C LEU A 127 7.71 17.08 -6.09
N ALA A 128 7.93 17.32 -4.79
CA ALA A 128 8.35 18.62 -4.27
C ALA A 128 9.74 19.01 -4.79
N VAL A 129 10.69 18.08 -4.78
CA VAL A 129 12.04 18.28 -5.35
C VAL A 129 11.96 18.56 -6.85
N THR A 130 11.13 17.81 -7.58
CA THR A 130 11.00 18.01 -9.03
C THR A 130 10.39 19.37 -9.34
N ARG A 131 9.31 19.76 -8.64
CA ARG A 131 8.57 21.02 -8.83
C ARG A 131 9.38 22.29 -8.56
N SER A 132 10.46 22.22 -7.80
CA SER A 132 11.31 23.39 -7.57
C SER A 132 12.17 23.74 -8.78
N GLY A 133 12.21 22.91 -9.82
CA GLY A 133 12.96 23.17 -11.07
C GLY A 133 12.22 24.11 -12.03
N PRO A 134 12.93 24.99 -12.76
CA PRO A 134 12.36 26.09 -13.55
C PRO A 134 11.43 25.67 -14.71
N GLU A 135 11.57 24.46 -15.25
CA GLU A 135 10.78 23.98 -16.41
C GLU A 135 9.77 22.86 -16.06
N THR A 136 9.53 22.62 -14.78
CA THR A 136 8.73 21.45 -14.34
C THR A 136 7.29 21.79 -13.97
N ALA A 137 6.95 23.08 -13.83
CA ALA A 137 5.65 23.52 -13.33
C ALA A 137 4.45 23.03 -14.15
N SER A 138 4.63 22.81 -15.46
CA SER A 138 3.58 22.34 -16.37
C SER A 138 3.46 20.82 -16.48
N LEU A 139 4.27 20.05 -15.75
CA LEU A 139 4.20 18.59 -15.81
C LEU A 139 2.85 18.07 -15.29
N PRO A 140 2.27 17.02 -15.92
CA PRO A 140 0.98 16.44 -15.53
C PRO A 140 1.12 15.57 -14.26
N TYR A 141 1.39 16.20 -13.12
CA TYR A 141 1.68 15.50 -11.87
C TYR A 141 0.54 14.61 -11.35
N ALA A 142 -0.71 14.97 -11.63
CA ALA A 142 -1.87 14.18 -11.23
C ALA A 142 -1.89 12.82 -11.94
N ASP A 143 -1.55 12.82 -13.22
CA ASP A 143 -1.46 11.64 -14.07
C ASP A 143 -0.28 10.76 -13.65
N LEU A 144 0.90 11.35 -13.40
CA LEU A 144 2.05 10.62 -12.86
C LEU A 144 1.80 10.03 -11.47
N THR A 145 1.04 10.73 -10.62
CA THR A 145 0.64 10.20 -9.31
C THR A 145 -0.30 9.01 -9.46
N ARG A 146 -1.12 8.99 -10.53
CA ARG A 146 -1.98 7.85 -10.86
C ARG A 146 -1.16 6.63 -11.30
N GLU A 147 -0.14 6.82 -12.14
CA GLU A 147 0.83 5.76 -12.49
C GLU A 147 1.45 5.19 -11.21
N ALA A 148 1.97 6.07 -10.33
CA ALA A 148 2.60 5.67 -9.09
C ALA A 148 1.68 4.89 -8.15
N ALA A 149 0.43 5.34 -8.01
CA ALA A 149 -0.58 4.65 -7.22
C ALA A 149 -0.90 3.26 -7.78
N ALA A 150 -0.98 3.12 -9.11
CA ALA A 150 -1.23 1.84 -9.76
C ALA A 150 -0.08 0.85 -9.54
N VAL A 151 1.16 1.29 -9.70
CA VAL A 151 2.35 0.45 -9.44
C VAL A 151 2.42 0.04 -7.97
N ALA A 152 2.17 0.96 -7.04
CA ALA A 152 2.11 0.64 -5.62
C ALA A 152 0.99 -0.37 -5.30
N ALA A 153 -0.19 -0.24 -5.92
CA ALA A 153 -1.29 -1.18 -5.75
C ALA A 153 -0.95 -2.58 -6.29
N VAL A 154 -0.32 -2.67 -7.47
CA VAL A 154 0.15 -3.95 -8.04
C VAL A 154 1.22 -4.58 -7.17
N ALA A 155 2.19 -3.79 -6.68
CA ALA A 155 3.22 -4.25 -5.75
C ALA A 155 2.62 -4.81 -4.46
N PHE A 156 1.63 -4.12 -3.89
CA PHE A 156 0.93 -4.56 -2.69
C PHE A 156 0.11 -5.82 -2.94
N LEU A 157 -0.60 -5.91 -4.07
CA LEU A 157 -1.30 -7.12 -4.50
C LEU A 157 -0.36 -8.32 -4.60
N ALA A 158 0.79 -8.15 -5.26
CA ALA A 158 1.80 -9.21 -5.38
C ALA A 158 2.32 -9.65 -4.00
N SER A 159 2.53 -8.70 -3.08
CA SER A 159 2.89 -8.97 -1.69
C SER A 159 1.79 -9.77 -0.97
N ALA A 160 0.51 -9.39 -1.14
CA ALA A 160 -0.62 -10.08 -0.52
C ALA A 160 -0.79 -11.51 -1.04
N VAL A 161 -0.60 -11.71 -2.34
CA VAL A 161 -0.59 -13.03 -2.98
C VAL A 161 0.56 -13.88 -2.45
N GLY A 162 1.78 -13.33 -2.39
CA GLY A 162 2.95 -14.01 -1.84
C GLY A 162 2.76 -14.37 -0.37
N TRP A 163 2.27 -13.45 0.44
CA TRP A 163 1.98 -13.64 1.86
C TRP A 163 0.95 -14.75 2.13
N ARG A 164 -0.08 -14.88 1.26
CA ARG A 164 -1.06 -15.98 1.35
C ARG A 164 -0.51 -17.33 0.95
N ARG A 165 0.38 -17.38 -0.04
CA ARG A 165 0.99 -18.62 -0.54
C ARG A 165 2.18 -19.08 0.32
N SER A 166 2.84 -18.15 1.00
CA SER A 166 4.02 -18.43 1.81
C SER A 166 3.64 -18.99 3.19
N PRO A 167 4.10 -20.22 3.53
CA PRO A 167 3.92 -20.78 4.88
C PRO A 167 4.58 -19.92 5.96
N ARG A 168 5.66 -19.21 5.61
CA ARG A 168 6.44 -18.38 6.54
C ARG A 168 5.97 -16.93 6.64
N GLY A 169 5.00 -16.51 5.81
CA GLY A 169 4.53 -15.12 5.84
C GLY A 169 5.43 -14.10 5.18
N ILE A 170 6.40 -14.56 4.40
CA ILE A 170 7.31 -13.72 3.65
C ILE A 170 6.83 -13.73 2.20
N GLY A 171 6.36 -12.59 1.71
CA GLY A 171 5.82 -12.41 0.36
C GLY A 171 6.80 -11.74 -0.61
N SER A 172 7.82 -11.03 -0.10
CA SER A 172 8.77 -10.28 -0.92
C SER A 172 9.56 -11.09 -1.96
N PRO A 173 9.98 -12.36 -1.74
CA PRO A 173 10.75 -13.09 -2.74
C PRO A 173 9.96 -13.39 -4.02
N LEU A 174 8.63 -13.39 -3.94
CA LEU A 174 7.75 -13.46 -5.11
C LEU A 174 7.39 -12.06 -5.61
N ALA A 175 7.06 -11.14 -4.70
CA ALA A 175 6.51 -9.84 -5.06
C ALA A 175 7.52 -8.92 -5.76
N ALA A 176 8.77 -8.84 -5.29
CA ALA A 176 9.79 -7.98 -5.89
C ALA A 176 10.15 -8.39 -7.33
N PRO A 177 10.45 -9.66 -7.63
CA PRO A 177 10.68 -10.09 -9.02
C PRO A 177 9.45 -9.92 -9.91
N THR A 178 8.25 -10.17 -9.38
CA THR A 178 6.99 -9.98 -10.12
C THR A 178 6.81 -8.51 -10.52
N LEU A 179 7.07 -7.58 -9.62
CA LEU A 179 7.00 -6.15 -9.91
C LEU A 179 8.03 -5.74 -10.98
N LEU A 180 9.29 -6.15 -10.81
CA LEU A 180 10.35 -5.83 -11.75
C LEU A 180 10.06 -6.39 -13.14
N LEU A 181 9.64 -7.66 -13.22
CA LEU A 181 9.24 -8.28 -14.49
C LEU A 181 8.04 -7.56 -15.10
N GLY A 182 7.04 -7.19 -14.31
CA GLY A 182 5.88 -6.43 -14.76
C GLY A 182 6.28 -5.07 -15.34
N MET A 183 7.16 -4.33 -14.67
CA MET A 183 7.70 -3.06 -15.15
C MET A 183 8.51 -3.24 -16.44
N THR A 184 9.32 -4.30 -16.55
CA THR A 184 10.05 -4.63 -17.78
C THR A 184 9.09 -4.94 -18.93
N VAL A 185 8.05 -5.73 -18.69
CA VAL A 185 7.02 -6.01 -19.69
C VAL A 185 6.34 -4.72 -20.13
N VAL A 186 5.91 -3.89 -19.18
CA VAL A 186 5.28 -2.58 -19.44
C VAL A 186 6.18 -1.67 -20.28
N ALA A 187 7.49 -1.67 -20.04
CA ALA A 187 8.46 -0.89 -20.82
C ALA A 187 8.69 -1.44 -22.24
N LEU A 188 8.43 -2.73 -22.47
CA LEU A 188 8.58 -3.39 -23.77
C LEU A 188 7.26 -3.49 -24.56
N LEU A 189 6.16 -2.94 -24.04
CA LEU A 189 4.88 -2.99 -24.73
C LEU A 189 4.93 -2.20 -26.06
N PRO A 190 4.31 -2.72 -27.14
CA PRO A 190 4.20 -1.97 -28.39
C PRO A 190 3.51 -0.61 -28.19
N ALA A 191 3.86 0.38 -29.00
CA ALA A 191 3.33 1.75 -28.90
C ALA A 191 1.78 1.81 -28.89
N SER A 192 1.11 0.91 -29.61
CA SER A 192 -0.36 0.82 -29.66
C SER A 192 -1.02 0.49 -28.31
N VAL A 193 -0.28 -0.16 -27.41
CA VAL A 193 -0.74 -0.55 -26.07
C VAL A 193 0.23 -0.11 -24.97
N GLY A 194 1.15 0.81 -25.27
CA GLY A 194 2.14 1.31 -24.32
C GLY A 194 1.48 2.02 -23.13
N LEU A 195 1.90 1.69 -21.91
CA LEU A 195 1.49 2.41 -20.69
C LEU A 195 2.46 3.54 -20.34
N LEU A 196 3.73 3.42 -20.74
CA LEU A 196 4.77 4.42 -20.50
C LEU A 196 4.97 5.26 -21.75
N VAL A 197 4.02 6.16 -22.02
CA VAL A 197 4.09 7.09 -23.16
C VAL A 197 4.65 8.45 -22.71
N GLY A 198 5.31 9.17 -23.61
CA GLY A 198 5.73 10.57 -23.40
C GLY A 198 4.55 11.54 -23.53
N ILE A 199 4.76 12.82 -23.22
CA ILE A 199 3.71 13.83 -23.37
C ILE A 199 3.37 13.99 -24.86
N GLY A 200 2.12 13.78 -25.23
CA GLY A 200 1.66 13.92 -26.61
C GLY A 200 0.54 12.94 -26.95
N ASP A 201 0.58 12.41 -28.17
CA ASP A 201 -0.44 11.51 -28.68
C ASP A 201 -0.51 10.21 -27.88
N GLY A 202 -1.71 9.88 -27.38
CA GLY A 202 -1.95 8.67 -26.60
C GLY A 202 -1.75 8.81 -25.09
N TRP A 203 -1.31 9.97 -24.57
CA TRP A 203 -1.14 10.22 -23.13
C TRP A 203 -2.41 9.90 -22.33
N ASN A 204 -3.56 10.46 -22.73
CA ASN A 204 -4.84 10.24 -22.03
C ASN A 204 -5.26 8.76 -22.06
N ALA A 205 -5.17 8.12 -23.22
CA ALA A 205 -5.53 6.71 -23.37
C ALA A 205 -4.63 5.77 -22.54
N ALA A 206 -3.35 6.11 -22.36
CA ALA A 206 -2.45 5.39 -21.45
C ALA A 206 -2.88 5.56 -19.98
N HIS A 207 -3.29 6.76 -19.60
CA HIS A 207 -3.74 7.05 -18.25
C HIS A 207 -5.10 6.45 -17.90
N ASP A 208 -6.00 6.28 -18.88
CA ASP A 208 -7.22 5.48 -18.71
C ASP A 208 -6.86 4.02 -18.39
N ARG A 209 -5.89 3.45 -19.11
CA ARG A 209 -5.40 2.09 -18.85
C ARG A 209 -4.74 1.96 -17.47
N TRP A 210 -3.98 2.96 -17.03
CA TRP A 210 -3.47 3.03 -15.66
C TRP A 210 -4.60 3.08 -14.62
N THR A 211 -5.68 3.80 -14.91
CA THR A 211 -6.86 3.87 -14.04
C THR A 211 -7.53 2.50 -13.91
N TYR A 212 -7.74 1.81 -15.03
CA TYR A 212 -8.27 0.45 -15.03
C TYR A 212 -7.35 -0.52 -14.28
N LEU A 213 -6.04 -0.42 -14.47
CA LEU A 213 -5.07 -1.25 -13.77
C LEU A 213 -5.10 -1.00 -12.25
N LEU A 214 -5.16 0.25 -11.82
CA LEU A 214 -5.31 0.61 -10.41
C LEU A 214 -6.60 0.01 -9.81
N ALA A 215 -7.74 0.23 -10.47
CA ALA A 215 -9.03 -0.31 -10.02
C ALA A 215 -9.00 -1.84 -9.92
N ALA A 216 -8.49 -2.52 -10.95
CA ALA A 216 -8.35 -3.97 -10.97
C ALA A 216 -7.44 -4.49 -9.85
N ALA A 217 -6.29 -3.84 -9.62
CA ALA A 217 -5.36 -4.23 -8.57
C ALA A 217 -5.98 -4.08 -7.16
N LEU A 218 -6.72 -3.00 -6.92
CA LEU A 218 -7.42 -2.79 -5.64
C LEU A 218 -8.51 -3.83 -5.41
N LEU A 219 -9.36 -4.09 -6.41
CA LEU A 219 -10.41 -5.11 -6.32
C LEU A 219 -9.83 -6.50 -6.10
N ALA A 220 -8.77 -6.86 -6.84
CA ALA A 220 -8.07 -8.13 -6.67
C ALA A 220 -7.45 -8.24 -5.27
N THR A 221 -6.90 -7.15 -4.73
CA THR A 221 -6.34 -7.12 -3.36
C THR A 221 -7.42 -7.42 -2.33
N VAL A 222 -8.58 -6.77 -2.44
CA VAL A 222 -9.72 -7.04 -1.55
C VAL A 222 -10.14 -8.50 -1.65
N GLY A 223 -10.28 -9.06 -2.87
CA GLY A 223 -10.61 -10.47 -3.06
C GLY A 223 -9.58 -11.41 -2.44
N VAL A 224 -8.29 -11.16 -2.67
CA VAL A 224 -7.18 -11.93 -2.10
C VAL A 224 -7.24 -11.91 -0.55
N LEU A 225 -7.48 -10.75 0.07
CA LEU A 225 -7.49 -10.60 1.53
C LEU A 225 -8.75 -11.13 2.21
N THR A 226 -9.90 -11.16 1.53
CA THR A 226 -11.20 -11.51 2.13
C THR A 226 -11.60 -12.98 1.98
N VAL A 227 -11.05 -13.69 0.99
CA VAL A 227 -11.33 -15.12 0.78
C VAL A 227 -10.80 -15.93 1.98
N ARG A 228 -11.74 -16.45 2.80
CA ARG A 228 -11.47 -17.35 3.93
C ARG A 228 -10.88 -18.67 3.40
N ARG A 229 -9.93 -19.23 4.15
CA ARG A 229 -9.47 -20.61 3.97
C ARG A 229 -10.51 -21.58 4.51
#